data_AF-A0A8F1MBP2-F1
#
_entry.id   AF-A0A8F1MBP2-F1
#
_cell.length_a   1.000
_cell.length_b   1.000
_cell.length_c   1.000
_cell.angle_alpha   90.00
_cell.angle_beta   90.00
_cell.angle_gamma   90.00
#
_symmetry.space_group_name_H-M   'P 1'
#
loop_
_entity.id
_entity.type
_entity.pdbx_description
1 polymer ?
#
loop_
_entity_poly.entity_id
_entity_poly.type
_entity_poly.pdbx_seq_one_letter_code
_entity_poly.pdbx_strand_id
1 'polypeptide(L)'
;MVIGSERHESRRIDNQLRGRGGRQGDPGETQFYVSTEDDLMRIFQGERIASLMDRLGVDDDTPIRTRAVSKTLEAAQKRVEGYNFDTRKNVVQYDNVINRHRRVVYVMRRRILEGDNIKPEIERLLRAKVHELTTLPSKNNPKFVEDFPVIFPVDK
;
A
#
# COMPACT_ATOMS: atom_id res chain seq x y z
N MET A 1 -36.86 0.97 -4.10
CA MET A 1 -36.05 0.04 -4.92
C MET A 1 -34.69 0.66 -5.15
N VAL A 2 -33.61 -0.10 -4.97
CA VAL A 2 -32.24 0.31 -5.28
C VAL A 2 -31.72 -0.56 -6.40
N ILE A 3 -31.11 0.05 -7.42
CA ILE A 3 -30.56 -0.67 -8.56
C ILE A 3 -29.07 -0.34 -8.66
N GLY A 4 -28.24 -1.38 -8.71
CA GLY A 4 -26.83 -1.28 -9.08
C GLY A 4 -26.65 -1.64 -10.55
N SER A 5 -25.96 -0.78 -11.30
CA SER A 5 -25.63 -1.00 -12.72
C SER A 5 -24.46 -1.94 -12.92
N GLU A 6 -23.59 -2.05 -11.90
CA GLU A 6 -22.36 -2.85 -11.92
C GLU A 6 -22.02 -3.30 -10.49
N ARG A 7 -20.98 -4.13 -10.35
CA ARG A 7 -20.42 -4.49 -9.04
C ARG A 7 -19.14 -3.72 -8.78
N HIS A 8 -19.06 -3.10 -7.62
CA HIS A 8 -17.83 -2.44 -7.22
C HIS A 8 -16.75 -3.49 -6.90
N GLU A 9 -15.49 -3.11 -7.03
CA GLU A 9 -14.33 -3.88 -6.55
C GLU A 9 -14.42 -4.30 -5.07
N SER A 10 -15.22 -3.59 -4.26
CA SER A 10 -15.39 -3.87 -2.85
C SER A 10 -16.84 -4.11 -2.48
N ARG A 11 -17.08 -5.23 -1.79
CA ARG A 11 -18.41 -5.61 -1.28
C ARG A 11 -18.95 -4.63 -0.26
N ARG A 12 -18.07 -3.91 0.43
CA ARG A 12 -18.45 -2.85 1.37
C ARG A 12 -19.22 -1.74 0.66
N ILE A 13 -18.81 -1.33 -0.54
CA ILE A 13 -19.47 -0.25 -1.29
C ILE A 13 -20.80 -0.74 -1.86
N ASP A 14 -20.85 -1.97 -2.37
CA ASP A 14 -22.13 -2.58 -2.79
C ASP A 14 -23.13 -2.65 -1.63
N ASN A 15 -22.68 -2.99 -0.42
CA ASN A 15 -23.53 -3.03 0.77
C ASN A 15 -23.96 -1.63 1.23
N GLN A 16 -23.14 -0.60 1.02
CA GLN A 16 -23.55 0.79 1.26
C GLN A 16 -24.67 1.19 0.32
N LEU A 17 -24.63 0.76 -0.95
CA LEU A 17 -25.72 0.99 -1.89
C LEU A 17 -26.99 0.25 -1.46
N ARG A 18 -26.89 -1.05 -1.11
CA ARG A 18 -28.01 -1.83 -0.56
C ARG A 18 -28.65 -1.15 0.65
N GLY A 19 -27.84 -0.65 1.58
CA GLY A 19 -28.28 0.02 2.81
C GLY A 19 -28.98 1.38 2.59
N ARG A 20 -29.07 1.88 1.34
CA ARG A 20 -29.90 3.05 1.03
C ARG A 20 -31.39 2.70 0.90
N GLY A 21 -31.73 1.43 0.66
CA GLY A 21 -33.10 0.94 0.66
C GLY A 21 -33.51 0.39 2.02
N GLY A 22 -34.82 0.37 2.31
CA GLY A 22 -35.40 -0.32 3.47
C GLY A 22 -34.90 0.17 4.83
N ARG A 23 -34.95 1.48 5.07
CA ARG A 23 -34.54 2.07 6.35
C ARG A 23 -35.61 1.85 7.40
N GLN A 24 -35.23 1.72 8.67
CA GLN A 24 -36.18 1.61 9.81
C GLN A 24 -37.24 0.50 9.66
N GLY A 25 -36.92 -0.58 8.95
CA GLY A 25 -37.85 -1.69 8.71
C GLY A 25 -38.77 -1.46 7.51
N ASP A 26 -38.61 -0.37 6.76
CA ASP A 26 -39.33 -0.15 5.51
C ASP A 26 -39.04 -1.29 4.52
N PRO A 27 -40.05 -1.75 3.75
CA PRO A 27 -39.82 -2.70 2.68
C PRO A 27 -38.89 -2.09 1.62
N GLY A 28 -37.91 -2.87 1.17
CA GLY A 28 -36.94 -2.44 0.18
C GLY A 28 -36.43 -3.60 -0.66
N GLU A 29 -36.36 -3.37 -1.97
CA GLU A 29 -35.74 -4.29 -2.91
C GLU A 29 -34.43 -3.71 -3.41
N THR A 30 -33.40 -4.55 -3.51
CA THR A 30 -32.13 -4.19 -4.16
C THR A 30 -31.77 -5.22 -5.22
N GLN A 31 -31.50 -4.76 -6.44
CA GLN A 31 -31.07 -5.62 -7.54
C GLN A 31 -29.79 -5.06 -8.18
N PHE A 32 -28.88 -5.94 -8.54
CA PHE A 32 -27.66 -5.61 -9.28
C PHE A 32 -27.75 -6.26 -10.65
N TYR A 33 -27.55 -5.45 -11.68
CA TYR A 33 -27.31 -5.89 -13.05
C TYR A 33 -25.80 -5.84 -13.27
N VAL A 34 -25.25 -6.84 -13.94
CA VAL A 34 -23.80 -7.02 -14.11
C VAL A 34 -23.60 -7.64 -15.49
N SER A 35 -22.63 -7.12 -16.23
CA SER A 35 -22.22 -7.69 -17.52
C SER A 35 -20.94 -8.52 -17.37
N THR A 36 -20.74 -9.47 -18.29
CA THR A 36 -19.47 -10.18 -18.46
C THR A 36 -18.34 -9.25 -18.93
N GLU A 37 -18.69 -8.10 -19.51
CA GLU A 37 -17.77 -7.09 -20.03
C GLU A 37 -17.33 -6.06 -18.97
N ASP A 38 -17.97 -6.04 -17.79
CA ASP A 38 -17.64 -5.11 -16.71
C ASP A 38 -16.17 -5.27 -16.29
N ASP A 39 -15.54 -4.17 -15.85
CA ASP A 39 -14.10 -4.16 -15.49
C ASP A 39 -13.73 -5.23 -14.46
N LEU A 40 -14.59 -5.46 -13.46
CA LEU A 40 -14.40 -6.50 -12.46
C LEU A 40 -14.33 -7.90 -13.09
N MET A 41 -15.17 -8.17 -14.10
CA MET A 41 -15.24 -9.45 -14.81
C MET A 41 -14.07 -9.57 -15.78
N ARG A 42 -13.72 -8.51 -16.49
CA ARG A 42 -12.58 -8.44 -17.42
C ARG A 42 -11.27 -8.85 -16.73
N ILE A 43 -11.03 -8.39 -15.51
CA ILE A 43 -9.82 -8.71 -14.73
C ILE A 43 -9.79 -10.18 -14.28
N PHE A 44 -10.95 -10.84 -14.11
CA PHE A 44 -11.09 -12.15 -13.44
C PHE A 44 -11.44 -13.33 -14.35
N GLN A 45 -11.22 -13.18 -15.66
CA GLN A 45 -11.57 -14.13 -16.72
C GLN A 45 -13.03 -14.03 -17.22
N GLY A 46 -13.48 -12.81 -17.49
CA GLY A 46 -14.70 -12.51 -18.24
C GLY A 46 -14.79 -13.34 -19.52
N GLU A 47 -13.68 -13.51 -20.25
CA GLU A 47 -13.63 -14.35 -21.47
C GLU A 47 -13.96 -15.83 -21.23
N ARG A 48 -13.51 -16.45 -20.13
CA ARG A 48 -13.88 -17.85 -19.83
C ARG A 48 -15.35 -17.98 -19.50
N ILE A 49 -15.94 -16.98 -18.85
CA ILE A 49 -17.36 -17.00 -18.49
C ILE A 49 -18.20 -16.68 -19.73
N ALA A 50 -17.82 -15.67 -20.51
CA ALA A 50 -18.45 -15.31 -21.78
C ALA A 50 -18.42 -16.48 -22.77
N SER A 51 -17.26 -17.10 -23.01
CA SER A 51 -17.17 -18.27 -23.90
C SER A 51 -17.99 -19.49 -23.43
N LEU A 52 -18.24 -19.62 -22.13
CA LEU A 52 -19.08 -20.67 -21.58
C LEU A 52 -20.58 -20.33 -21.74
N MET A 53 -20.93 -19.05 -21.67
CA MET A 53 -22.28 -18.54 -21.96
C MET A 53 -22.62 -18.63 -23.45
N ASP A 54 -21.69 -18.24 -24.33
CA ASP A 54 -21.83 -18.37 -25.80
C ASP A 54 -22.05 -19.83 -26.20
N ARG A 55 -21.30 -20.76 -25.60
CA ARG A 55 -21.45 -22.21 -25.86
C ARG A 55 -22.76 -22.79 -25.35
N LEU A 56 -23.37 -22.18 -24.34
CA LEU A 56 -24.67 -22.58 -23.80
C LEU A 56 -25.83 -21.99 -24.60
N GLY A 57 -25.56 -21.11 -25.58
CA GLY A 57 -26.58 -20.51 -26.46
C GLY A 57 -27.58 -19.64 -25.68
N VAL A 58 -27.11 -18.96 -24.63
CA VAL A 58 -27.95 -18.04 -23.86
C VAL A 58 -28.00 -16.71 -24.59
N ASP A 59 -29.18 -16.29 -25.01
CA ASP A 59 -29.38 -14.99 -25.66
C ASP A 59 -29.02 -13.83 -24.71
N ASP A 60 -28.47 -12.74 -25.26
CA ASP A 60 -28.04 -11.54 -24.51
C ASP A 60 -29.17 -10.93 -23.66
N ASP A 61 -30.42 -11.07 -24.11
CA ASP A 61 -31.61 -10.56 -23.44
C ASP A 61 -32.10 -11.47 -22.29
N THR A 62 -31.53 -12.67 -22.14
CA THR A 62 -31.95 -13.62 -21.10
C THR A 62 -31.10 -13.45 -19.83
N PRO A 63 -31.68 -12.96 -18.72
CA PRO A 63 -30.91 -12.73 -17.50
C PRO A 63 -30.49 -14.04 -16.83
N ILE A 64 -29.19 -14.22 -16.66
CA ILE A 64 -28.62 -15.40 -16.00
C ILE A 64 -28.64 -15.21 -14.49
N ARG A 65 -29.51 -15.98 -13.80
CA ARG A 65 -29.59 -16.02 -12.33
C ARG A 65 -29.07 -17.35 -11.77
N THR A 66 -27.79 -17.64 -12.01
CA THR A 66 -27.15 -18.88 -11.53
C THR A 66 -26.27 -18.62 -10.31
N ARG A 67 -26.48 -19.38 -9.23
CA ARG A 67 -25.68 -19.27 -7.99
C ARG A 67 -24.17 -19.45 -8.23
N ALA A 68 -23.77 -20.22 -9.24
CA ALA A 68 -22.37 -20.41 -9.62
C ALA A 68 -21.70 -19.10 -10.07
N VAL A 69 -22.36 -18.33 -10.94
CA VAL A 69 -21.85 -17.05 -11.45
C VAL A 69 -21.73 -16.03 -10.30
N SER A 70 -22.73 -15.95 -9.42
CA SER A 70 -22.66 -15.09 -8.24
C SER A 70 -21.49 -15.43 -7.32
N LYS A 71 -21.17 -16.72 -7.13
CA LYS A 71 -20.02 -17.15 -6.32
C LYS A 71 -18.68 -16.76 -6.95
N THR A 72 -18.55 -16.91 -8.27
CA THR A 72 -17.34 -16.52 -9.00
C THR A 72 -17.11 -15.02 -8.90
N LEU A 73 -18.17 -14.22 -9.04
CA LEU A 73 -18.13 -12.77 -8.89
C LEU A 73 -17.72 -12.36 -7.46
N GLU A 74 -18.23 -13.03 -6.42
CA GLU A 74 -17.83 -12.78 -5.04
C GLU A 74 -16.35 -13.13 -4.80
N ALA A 75 -15.85 -14.21 -5.42
CA ALA A 75 -14.44 -14.60 -5.36
C ALA A 75 -13.55 -13.57 -6.06
N ALA A 76 -13.98 -13.00 -7.18
CA ALA A 76 -13.31 -11.91 -7.86
C ALA A 76 -13.18 -10.68 -6.94
N GLN A 77 -14.29 -10.22 -6.36
CA GLN A 77 -14.29 -9.09 -5.40
C GLN A 77 -13.34 -9.35 -4.23
N LYS A 78 -13.36 -10.56 -3.64
CA LYS A 78 -12.43 -10.93 -2.54
C LYS A 78 -10.96 -10.79 -2.93
N ARG A 79 -10.59 -11.20 -4.14
CA ARG A 79 -9.20 -11.15 -4.58
C ARG A 79 -8.77 -9.71 -4.93
N VAL A 80 -9.65 -8.88 -5.49
CA VAL A 80 -9.37 -7.43 -5.65
C VAL A 80 -9.21 -6.75 -4.30
N GLU A 81 -10.08 -7.04 -3.33
CA GLU A 81 -9.96 -6.55 -1.96
C GLU A 81 -8.62 -6.97 -1.32
N GLY A 82 -8.21 -8.23 -1.52
CA GLY A 82 -6.91 -8.74 -1.08
C GLY A 82 -5.72 -8.03 -1.73
N TYR A 83 -5.75 -7.82 -3.04
CA TYR A 83 -4.71 -7.09 -3.76
C TYR A 83 -4.58 -5.63 -3.28
N ASN A 84 -5.71 -4.95 -3.10
CA ASN A 84 -5.75 -3.60 -2.55
C ASN A 84 -5.25 -3.55 -1.10
N PHE A 85 -5.56 -4.57 -0.29
CA PHE A 85 -5.03 -4.70 1.06
C PHE A 85 -3.51 -4.86 1.07
N ASP A 86 -2.96 -5.75 0.23
CA ASP A 86 -1.52 -5.97 0.13
C ASP A 86 -0.78 -4.72 -0.37
N THR A 87 -1.37 -4.02 -1.34
CA THR A 87 -0.82 -2.74 -1.82
C THR A 87 -0.73 -1.73 -0.68
N ARG A 88 -1.81 -1.56 0.10
CA ARG A 88 -1.80 -0.66 1.27
C ARG A 88 -0.81 -1.11 2.33
N LYS A 89 -0.70 -2.42 2.58
CA LYS A 89 0.28 -2.99 3.51
C LYS A 89 1.70 -2.64 3.09
N ASN A 90 2.04 -2.78 1.80
CA ASN A 90 3.34 -2.43 1.28
C ASN A 90 3.63 -0.93 1.44
N VAL A 91 2.66 -0.07 1.11
CA VAL A 91 2.80 1.39 1.32
C VAL A 91 3.07 1.72 2.79
N VAL A 92 2.34 1.11 3.72
CA VAL A 92 2.55 1.30 5.17
C VAL A 92 3.93 0.80 5.61
N GLN A 93 4.39 -0.33 5.07
CA GLN A 93 5.73 -0.85 5.38
C GLN A 93 6.84 0.11 4.94
N TYR A 94 6.73 0.70 3.75
CA TYR A 94 7.68 1.73 3.30
C TYR A 94 7.59 2.99 4.15
N ASP A 95 6.37 3.45 4.47
CA ASP A 95 6.18 4.61 5.34
C ASP A 95 6.75 4.38 6.74
N ASN A 96 6.68 3.16 7.30
CA ASN A 96 7.25 2.87 8.61
C ASN A 96 8.77 3.16 8.70
N VAL A 97 9.53 2.92 7.63
CA VAL A 97 10.96 3.24 7.56
C VAL A 97 11.15 4.77 7.60
N ILE A 98 10.42 5.48 6.75
CA ILE A 98 10.48 6.96 6.68
C ILE A 98 10.00 7.58 7.99
N ASN A 99 8.97 7.03 8.61
CA ASN A 99 8.43 7.48 9.88
C ASN A 99 9.46 7.33 11.01
N ARG A 100 10.24 6.24 11.02
CA ARG A 100 11.35 6.08 11.97
C ARG A 100 12.40 7.18 11.78
N HIS A 101 12.78 7.48 10.54
CA HIS A 101 13.72 8.57 10.25
C HIS A 101 13.15 9.93 10.67
N ARG A 102 11.90 10.22 10.30
CA ARG A 102 11.18 11.45 10.69
C ARG A 102 11.16 11.62 12.20
N ARG A 103 10.88 10.56 12.96
CA ARG A 103 10.85 10.62 14.42
C ARG A 103 12.19 11.06 15.01
N VAL A 104 13.30 10.50 14.53
CA VAL A 104 14.66 10.90 14.97
C VAL A 104 14.93 12.37 14.64
N VAL A 105 14.67 12.78 13.39
CA VAL A 105 14.87 14.16 12.94
C VAL A 105 14.02 15.14 13.74
N TYR A 106 12.74 14.82 13.97
CA TYR A 106 11.83 15.69 14.70
C TYR A 106 12.19 15.80 16.19
N VAL A 107 12.68 14.73 16.81
CA VAL A 107 13.20 14.79 18.18
C VAL A 107 14.43 15.70 18.25
N MET A 108 15.40 15.53 17.35
CA MET A 108 16.58 16.40 17.33
C MET A 108 16.20 17.87 17.07
N ARG A 109 15.34 18.11 16.07
CA ARG A 109 14.87 19.46 15.75
C ARG A 109 14.13 20.10 16.93
N ARG A 110 13.32 19.32 17.67
CA ARG A 110 12.63 19.82 18.85
C ARG A 110 13.60 20.26 19.94
N ARG A 111 14.61 19.45 20.27
CA ARG A 111 15.66 19.81 21.24
C ARG A 111 16.36 21.12 20.88
N ILE A 112 16.67 21.32 19.60
CA ILE A 112 17.27 22.57 19.11
C ILE A 112 16.33 23.76 19.36
N LEU A 113 15.04 23.61 19.04
CA LEU A 113 14.04 24.66 19.21
C LEU A 113 13.73 24.97 20.68
N GLU A 114 13.83 23.97 21.56
CA GLU A 114 13.64 24.11 23.01
C GLU A 114 14.88 24.73 23.71
N GLY A 115 15.99 24.90 22.99
CA GLY A 115 17.21 25.52 23.52
C GLY A 115 18.14 24.57 24.26
N ASP A 116 17.97 23.26 24.10
CA ASP A 116 18.85 22.26 24.71
C ASP A 116 20.29 22.37 24.19
N ASN A 117 21.26 22.01 25.04
CA ASN A 117 22.66 21.92 24.61
C ASN A 117 22.88 20.71 23.69
N ILE A 118 22.98 20.97 22.38
CA ILE A 118 23.23 19.96 21.34
C ILE A 118 24.71 19.69 21.05
N LYS A 119 25.64 20.45 21.66
CA LYS A 119 27.08 20.32 21.39
C LYS A 119 27.60 18.88 21.57
N PRO A 120 27.22 18.12 22.62
CA PRO A 120 27.67 16.73 22.78
C PRO A 120 27.26 15.83 21.62
N GLU A 121 26.05 16.04 21.08
CA GLU A 121 25.54 15.26 19.94
C GLU A 121 26.27 15.61 18.65
N ILE A 122 26.60 16.89 18.43
CA ILE A 122 27.40 17.33 17.28
C ILE A 122 28.80 16.68 17.33
N GLU A 123 29.48 16.74 18.47
CA GLU A 123 30.80 16.14 18.59
C GLU A 123 30.77 14.61 18.42
N ARG A 124 29.70 13.95 18.89
CA ARG A 124 29.48 12.51 18.69
C ARG A 124 29.35 12.19 17.20
N LEU A 125 28.56 12.96 16.45
CA LEU A 125 28.38 12.79 15.01
C LEU A 125 29.68 13.07 14.24
N LEU A 126 30.42 14.10 14.63
CA LEU A 126 31.73 14.43 14.05
C LEU A 126 32.72 13.26 14.21
N ARG A 127 32.87 12.74 15.44
CA ARG A 127 33.74 11.59 15.72
C ARG A 127 33.34 10.36 14.92
N ALA A 128 32.04 10.06 14.84
CA ALA A 128 31.53 8.95 14.04
C ALA A 128 31.85 9.11 12.55
N LYS A 129 31.70 10.33 12.00
CA LYS A 129 31.99 10.58 10.59
C LYS A 129 33.47 10.50 10.25
N VAL A 130 34.34 11.03 11.12
CA VAL A 130 35.79 10.91 10.98
C VAL A 130 36.19 9.43 10.98
N HIS A 131 35.67 8.63 11.92
CA HIS A 131 35.96 7.20 11.96
C HIS A 131 35.53 6.46 10.68
N GLU A 132 34.34 6.75 10.16
CA GLU A 132 33.87 6.18 8.88
C GLU A 132 34.82 6.54 7.74
N LEU A 133 35.23 7.80 7.62
CA LEU A 133 36.13 8.26 6.55
C LEU A 133 37.53 7.64 6.64
N THR A 134 38.02 7.35 7.84
CA THR A 134 39.36 6.76 8.04
C THR A 134 39.39 5.24 7.90
N THR A 135 38.25 4.54 7.90
CA THR A 135 38.23 3.06 7.78
C THR A 135 38.78 2.52 6.45
N LEU A 136 38.46 3.14 5.31
CA LEU A 136 38.95 2.70 4.00
C LEU A 136 40.46 2.98 3.83
N PRO A 137 40.96 4.20 4.10
CA PRO A 137 42.39 4.49 4.08
C PRO A 137 43.22 3.63 5.02
N SER A 138 42.71 3.33 6.23
CA SER A 138 43.41 2.49 7.22
C SER A 138 43.53 1.02 6.78
N LYS A 139 42.60 0.53 5.94
CA LYS A 139 42.70 -0.80 5.34
C LYS A 139 43.74 -0.87 4.21
N ASN A 140 43.88 0.22 3.46
CA ASN A 140 44.78 0.27 2.30
C ASN A 140 46.22 0.66 2.67
N ASN A 141 46.41 1.45 3.73
CA ASN A 141 47.72 1.80 4.27
C ASN A 141 47.76 1.44 5.78
N PRO A 142 48.51 0.41 6.19
CA PRO A 142 48.65 0.03 7.60
C PRO A 142 49.26 1.12 8.47
N LYS A 143 50.01 2.07 7.89
CA LYS A 143 50.63 3.22 8.56
C LYS A 143 49.79 4.49 8.49
N PHE A 144 48.58 4.43 7.94
CA PHE A 144 47.71 5.59 7.76
C PHE A 144 47.52 6.41 9.04
N VAL A 145 47.39 5.75 10.19
CA VAL A 145 47.21 6.43 11.49
C VAL A 145 48.45 7.24 11.90
N GLU A 146 49.66 6.79 11.51
CA GLU A 146 50.92 7.49 11.77
C GLU A 146 51.17 8.60 10.73
N ASP A 147 50.81 8.36 9.47
CA ASP A 147 51.04 9.29 8.36
C ASP A 147 50.01 10.44 8.33
N PHE A 148 48.77 10.19 8.78
CA PHE A 148 47.68 11.15 8.68
C PHE A 148 47.93 12.45 9.48
N PRO A 149 48.40 12.43 10.75
CA PRO A 149 48.76 13.63 11.49
C PRO A 149 49.94 14.40 10.90
N VAL A 150 50.83 13.71 10.16
CA VAL A 150 51.99 14.33 9.48
C VAL A 150 51.54 15.15 8.27
N ILE A 151 50.54 14.67 7.53
CA ILE A 151 50.00 15.34 6.34
C ILE A 151 48.96 16.41 6.73
N PHE A 152 48.13 16.11 7.73
CA PHE A 152 47.12 17.01 8.27
C PHE A 152 47.39 17.25 9.75
N PRO A 153 48.11 18.32 10.13
CA PRO A 153 48.35 18.64 11.53
C PRO A 153 47.02 19.07 12.17
N VAL A 154 46.40 18.16 12.92
CA VAL A 154 45.09 18.38 13.57
C VAL A 154 45.24 19.16 14.88
N ASP A 155 46.47 19.32 15.38
CA ASP A 155 46.77 20.09 16.59
C ASP A 155 47.53 21.39 16.25
N LYS A 156 46.76 22.41 15.86
CA LYS A 156 47.01 23.84 16.11
C LYS A 156 45.68 24.57 16.30
#